data_AF-A0AA43DF19-F1
#
_entry.id   AF-A0AA43DF19-F1
#
_cell.length_a   1.000
_cell.length_b   1.000
_cell.length_c   1.000
_cell.angle_alpha   90.00
_cell.angle_beta   90.00
_cell.angle_gamma   90.00
#
_symmetry.space_group_name_H-M   'P 1'
#
loop_
_entity.id
_entity.type
_entity.pdbx_description
1 polymer ?
#
loop_
_entity_poly.entity_id
_entity_poly.type
_entity_poly.pdbx_seq_one_letter_code
_entity_poly.pdbx_strand_id
1 'polypeptide(L)'
;MIWRVTSCVVAMAIGLILLLTGTAQAQDVRGESSSSLKGTFRFSTVKTCTDVVIGSTTHLYFNGTIVYEGNGSARLTQRGTLVLPSSTASSFEETAELAYFLKPDGSLVQEGTFTATDHSYTLTGARMIGQIDAQGSVLTLGAPIPPEKETVTTSGGGIAQYFCGASGTAVRIR
;
A
#
# COMPACT_ATOMS: atom_id res chain seq x y z
N MET A 1 47.85 -2.53 25.23
CA MET A 1 47.53 -2.01 23.88
C MET A 1 46.05 -1.61 23.91
N ILE A 2 45.79 -0.33 24.15
CA ILE A 2 44.45 0.21 24.42
C ILE A 2 43.81 0.52 23.07
N TRP A 3 42.79 -0.26 22.70
CA TRP A 3 42.09 -0.05 21.44
C TRP A 3 41.11 1.11 21.62
N ARG A 4 41.44 2.25 20.98
CA ARG A 4 40.54 3.38 20.77
C ARG A 4 39.35 2.91 19.94
N VAL A 5 38.28 2.49 20.61
CA VAL A 5 36.96 2.37 19.97
C VAL A 5 36.42 3.80 19.82
N THR A 6 36.40 4.23 18.58
CA THR A 6 36.00 5.52 18.04
C THR A 6 34.69 6.04 18.65
N SER A 7 34.78 7.16 19.37
CA SER A 7 33.65 7.91 19.97
C SER A 7 32.57 8.34 18.95
N CYS A 8 32.86 8.28 17.64
CA CYS A 8 31.89 8.52 16.57
C CYS A 8 30.79 7.45 16.45
N VAL A 9 31.06 6.19 16.83
CA VAL A 9 30.07 5.11 16.67
C VAL A 9 29.01 5.16 17.77
N VAL A 10 29.40 5.57 18.99
CA VAL A 10 28.48 5.70 20.13
C VAL A 10 27.55 6.92 19.95
N ALA A 11 28.04 8.02 19.36
CA ALA A 11 27.21 9.19 19.07
C ALA A 11 26.11 8.92 18.02
N MET A 12 26.38 8.08 17.01
CA MET A 12 25.37 7.72 16.01
C MET A 12 24.29 6.78 16.56
N ALA A 13 24.65 5.88 17.49
CA ALA A 13 23.67 4.99 18.12
C ALA A 13 22.68 5.74 19.03
N ILE A 14 23.12 6.80 19.72
CA ILE A 14 22.25 7.63 20.57
C ILE A 14 21.36 8.56 19.72
N GLY A 15 21.86 9.06 18.58
CA GLY A 15 21.06 9.85 17.64
C GLY A 15 19.91 9.08 16.99
N LEU A 16 20.08 7.78 16.73
CA LEU A 16 19.03 6.95 16.13
C LEU A 16 17.89 6.59 17.11
N ILE A 17 18.18 6.53 18.41
CA ILE A 17 17.17 6.18 19.43
C ILE A 17 16.25 7.37 19.73
N LEU A 18 16.72 8.61 19.55
CA LEU A 18 15.92 9.83 19.81
C LEU A 18 15.05 10.27 18.63
N LEU A 19 15.23 9.72 17.42
CA LEU A 19 14.39 10.01 16.25
C LEU A 19 13.15 9.10 16.14
N LEU A 20 13.02 8.08 17.01
CA LEU A 20 11.90 7.13 17.01
C LEU A 20 10.69 7.58 17.84
N THR A 21 10.71 8.78 18.42
CA THR A 21 9.54 9.36 19.11
C THR A 21 9.11 10.67 18.46
N GLY A 22 9.15 10.75 17.13
CA GLY A 22 8.37 11.75 16.41
C GLY A 22 6.94 11.25 16.33
N THR A 23 6.09 11.65 17.27
CA THR A 23 4.65 11.49 17.10
C THR A 23 4.27 12.18 15.79
N ALA A 24 3.81 11.41 14.81
CA ALA A 24 3.16 11.95 13.63
C ALA A 24 1.89 12.64 14.10
N GLN A 25 2.01 13.88 14.58
CA GLN A 25 0.89 14.69 15.02
C GLN A 25 0.13 15.12 13.76
N ALA A 26 -0.76 14.24 13.30
CA ALA A 26 -1.93 14.66 12.57
C ALA A 26 -2.63 15.72 13.44
N GLN A 27 -2.77 16.92 12.88
CA GLN A 27 -3.22 18.13 13.57
C GLN A 27 -4.44 17.87 14.47
N ASP A 28 -4.22 17.96 15.78
CA ASP A 28 -5.15 17.57 16.84
C ASP A 28 -6.24 18.65 17.00
N VAL A 29 -7.27 18.58 16.16
CA VAL A 29 -8.53 19.31 16.40
C VAL A 29 -9.38 18.45 17.33
N ARG A 30 -9.14 18.69 18.61
CA ARG A 30 -9.93 18.30 19.79
C ARG A 30 -11.35 17.76 19.49
N GLY A 31 -11.50 16.43 19.60
CA GLY A 31 -12.80 15.72 19.65
C GLY A 31 -13.05 14.86 18.42
N GLU A 32 -13.04 13.53 18.60
CA GLU A 32 -13.15 12.46 17.58
C GLU A 32 -11.87 12.21 16.77
N SER A 33 -10.91 11.51 17.37
CA SER A 33 -9.61 11.19 16.77
C SER A 33 -9.69 10.07 15.71
N SER A 34 -10.50 10.24 14.66
CA SER A 34 -10.17 9.67 13.35
C SER A 34 -9.27 10.67 12.65
N SER A 35 -7.95 10.47 12.71
CA SER A 35 -7.04 11.21 11.83
C SER A 35 -7.54 11.05 10.39
N SER A 36 -7.87 12.16 9.72
CA SER A 36 -8.43 12.13 8.37
C SER A 36 -7.31 12.33 7.35
N LEU A 37 -7.26 11.43 6.36
CA LEU A 37 -6.36 11.57 5.22
C LEU A 37 -7.15 12.19 4.08
N LYS A 38 -6.70 13.37 3.61
CA LYS A 38 -7.30 14.03 2.46
C LYS A 38 -6.25 14.37 1.42
N GLY A 39 -6.59 14.26 0.14
CA GLY A 39 -5.78 14.71 -0.98
C GLY A 39 -5.44 13.61 -1.98
N THR A 40 -4.80 14.00 -3.07
CA THR A 40 -4.43 13.11 -4.16
C THR A 40 -2.98 12.65 -3.99
N PHE A 41 -2.75 11.36 -4.17
CA PHE A 41 -1.43 10.75 -4.11
C PHE A 41 -1.17 9.97 -5.39
N ARG A 42 0.04 10.10 -5.92
CA ARG A 42 0.53 9.26 -7.00
C ARG A 42 1.34 8.12 -6.39
N PHE A 43 1.06 6.89 -6.78
CA PHE A 43 1.71 5.72 -6.20
C PHE A 43 2.34 4.81 -7.24
N SER A 44 3.30 4.03 -6.76
CA SER A 44 3.91 2.92 -7.45
C SER A 44 4.03 1.75 -6.47
N THR A 45 3.50 0.59 -6.85
CA THR A 45 3.57 -0.62 -6.03
C THR A 45 3.97 -1.82 -6.87
N VAL A 46 4.65 -2.77 -6.24
CA VAL A 46 4.92 -4.10 -6.78
C VAL A 46 4.13 -5.09 -5.97
N LYS A 47 3.45 -6.00 -6.65
CA LYS A 47 2.68 -7.09 -6.05
C LYS A 47 3.20 -8.42 -6.55
N THR A 48 3.37 -9.36 -5.63
CA THR A 48 3.73 -10.74 -5.93
C THR A 48 2.60 -11.62 -5.45
N CYS A 49 1.92 -12.28 -6.39
CA CYS A 49 0.76 -13.13 -6.10
C CYS A 49 1.09 -14.58 -6.42
N THR A 50 0.71 -15.49 -5.52
CA THR A 50 0.81 -16.93 -5.72
C THR A 50 -0.58 -17.52 -5.80
N ASP A 51 -0.86 -18.23 -6.89
CA ASP A 51 -2.13 -18.95 -7.07
C ASP A 51 -2.26 -20.04 -6.00
N VAL A 52 -3.39 -20.07 -5.30
CA VAL A 52 -3.61 -20.98 -4.16
C VAL A 52 -3.70 -22.44 -4.59
N VAL A 53 -4.10 -22.72 -5.83
CA VAL A 53 -4.32 -24.07 -6.37
C VAL A 53 -3.07 -24.57 -7.09
N ILE A 54 -2.51 -23.75 -7.97
CA ILE A 54 -1.41 -24.13 -8.87
C ILE A 54 -0.05 -23.84 -8.24
N GLY A 55 0.03 -22.90 -7.28
CA GLY A 55 1.29 -22.47 -6.67
C GLY A 55 2.16 -21.62 -7.60
N SER A 56 1.64 -21.21 -8.77
CA SER A 56 2.36 -20.35 -9.69
C SER A 56 2.46 -18.93 -9.13
N THR A 57 3.66 -18.36 -9.16
CA THR A 57 3.91 -16.99 -8.70
C THR A 57 4.00 -16.03 -9.88
N THR A 58 3.39 -14.86 -9.70
CA THR A 58 3.32 -13.80 -10.69
C THR A 58 3.70 -12.46 -10.07
N HIS A 59 4.50 -11.68 -10.78
CA HIS A 59 4.88 -10.33 -10.39
C HIS A 59 4.15 -9.28 -11.23
N LEU A 60 3.56 -8.32 -10.54
CA LEU A 60 2.73 -7.26 -11.09
C LEU A 60 3.29 -5.92 -10.64
N TYR A 61 3.37 -4.98 -11.57
CA TYR A 61 3.79 -3.62 -11.32
C TYR A 61 2.61 -2.69 -11.52
N PHE A 62 2.31 -1.87 -10.52
CA PHE A 62 1.19 -0.95 -10.55
C PHE A 62 1.69 0.47 -10.41
N ASN A 63 1.11 1.36 -11.22
CA ASN A 63 1.24 2.79 -11.04
C ASN A 63 -0.14 3.43 -11.15
N GLY A 64 -0.42 4.39 -10.28
CA GLY A 64 -1.75 4.98 -10.25
C GLY A 64 -1.85 6.22 -9.40
N THR A 65 -3.10 6.63 -9.20
CA THR A 65 -3.48 7.72 -8.31
C THR A 65 -4.54 7.24 -7.35
N ILE A 66 -4.42 7.67 -6.09
CA ILE A 66 -5.43 7.49 -5.07
C ILE A 66 -5.84 8.86 -4.52
N VAL A 67 -7.13 9.10 -4.43
CA VAL A 67 -7.73 10.30 -3.86
C VAL A 67 -8.35 9.90 -2.54
N TYR A 68 -7.85 10.44 -1.43
CA TYR A 68 -8.47 10.28 -0.12
C TYR A 68 -9.40 11.47 0.15
N GLU A 69 -10.63 11.20 0.58
CA GLU A 69 -11.68 12.23 0.73
C GLU A 69 -11.70 12.87 2.13
N GLY A 70 -11.02 12.26 3.11
CA GLY A 70 -10.99 12.70 4.52
C GLY A 70 -12.08 12.11 5.40
N ASN A 71 -13.01 11.33 4.85
CA ASN A 71 -14.13 10.71 5.57
C ASN A 71 -13.98 9.18 5.73
N GLY A 72 -12.77 8.65 5.62
CA GLY A 72 -12.54 7.20 5.60
C GLY A 72 -12.81 6.53 4.25
N SER A 73 -13.11 7.28 3.19
CA SER A 73 -13.21 6.75 1.82
C SER A 73 -12.08 7.25 0.92
N ALA A 74 -11.69 6.40 -0.03
CA ALA A 74 -10.74 6.73 -1.06
C ALA A 74 -11.12 6.13 -2.41
N ARG A 75 -10.72 6.81 -3.48
CA ARG A 75 -10.90 6.38 -4.86
C ARG A 75 -9.56 6.17 -5.52
N LEU A 76 -9.38 5.00 -6.12
CA LEU A 76 -8.13 4.60 -6.75
C LEU A 76 -8.35 4.35 -8.24
N THR A 77 -7.37 4.77 -9.03
CA THR A 77 -7.27 4.41 -10.46
C THR A 77 -5.83 4.03 -10.73
N GLN A 78 -5.62 2.86 -11.35
CA GLN A 78 -4.29 2.33 -11.57
C GLN A 78 -4.17 1.60 -12.89
N ARG A 79 -2.93 1.52 -13.37
CA ARG A 79 -2.51 0.65 -14.45
C ARG A 79 -1.58 -0.42 -13.91
N GLY A 80 -1.96 -1.67 -14.10
CA GLY A 80 -1.13 -2.84 -13.82
C GLY A 80 -0.37 -3.28 -15.06
N THR A 81 0.85 -3.78 -14.86
CA THR A 81 1.66 -4.45 -15.88
C THR A 81 2.12 -5.79 -15.34
N LEU A 82 1.76 -6.84 -16.06
CA LEU A 82 2.20 -8.21 -15.83
C LEU A 82 3.42 -8.48 -16.71
N VAL A 83 4.57 -8.78 -16.10
CA VAL A 83 5.79 -9.16 -16.82
C VAL A 83 5.95 -10.68 -16.77
N LEU A 84 5.68 -11.35 -17.89
CA LEU A 84 5.91 -12.79 -18.02
C LEU A 84 7.35 -13.07 -18.50
N PRO A 85 7.94 -14.23 -18.16
CA PRO A 85 9.31 -14.61 -18.57
C PRO A 85 9.54 -14.70 -20.09
N SER A 86 8.54 -14.45 -20.94
CA SER A 86 8.60 -14.61 -22.41
C SER A 86 8.29 -13.33 -23.20
N SER A 87 8.67 -12.15 -22.67
CA SER A 87 8.75 -10.84 -23.34
C SER A 87 7.45 -10.08 -23.65
N THR A 88 6.27 -10.68 -23.58
CA THR A 88 5.02 -9.93 -23.70
C THR A 88 4.59 -9.44 -22.32
N ALA A 89 4.73 -8.14 -22.08
CA ALA A 89 4.10 -7.49 -20.94
C ALA A 89 2.61 -7.25 -21.26
N SER A 90 1.73 -7.74 -20.39
CA SER A 90 0.29 -7.46 -20.50
C SER A 90 -0.04 -6.29 -19.58
N SER A 91 -0.68 -5.26 -20.12
CA SER A 91 -1.16 -4.12 -19.33
C SER A 91 -2.67 -4.16 -19.16
N PHE A 92 -3.14 -3.74 -17.99
CA PHE A 92 -4.56 -3.65 -17.67
C PHE A 92 -4.79 -2.43 -16.78
N GLU A 93 -6.04 -1.97 -16.69
CA GLU A 93 -6.41 -0.81 -15.89
C GLU A 93 -7.53 -1.18 -14.91
N GLU A 94 -7.44 -0.63 -13.71
CA GLU A 94 -8.37 -0.91 -12.61
C GLU A 94 -8.81 0.37 -11.93
N THR A 95 -10.03 0.35 -11.42
CA THR A 95 -10.54 1.32 -10.46
C THR A 95 -10.95 0.61 -9.18
N ALA A 96 -10.92 1.33 -8.06
CA ALA A 96 -11.42 0.82 -6.79
C ALA A 96 -12.01 1.94 -5.94
N GLU A 97 -13.05 1.59 -5.19
CA GLU A 97 -13.51 2.36 -4.05
C GLU A 97 -13.02 1.64 -2.79
N LEU A 98 -12.30 2.37 -1.94
CA LEU A 98 -11.65 1.83 -0.76
C LEU A 98 -12.22 2.48 0.49
N ALA A 99 -12.44 1.66 1.51
CA ALA A 99 -12.56 2.14 2.88
C ALA A 99 -11.16 2.17 3.49
N TYR A 100 -10.86 3.21 4.27
CA TYR A 100 -9.59 3.32 4.99
C TYR A 100 -9.80 3.74 6.44
N PHE A 101 -8.87 3.31 7.29
CA PHE A 101 -8.77 3.68 8.68
C PHE A 101 -7.34 4.14 8.97
N LEU A 102 -7.19 5.42 9.31
CA LEU A 102 -5.91 6.02 9.70
C LEU A 102 -5.91 6.22 11.22
N LYS A 103 -4.90 5.66 11.88
CA LYS A 103 -4.66 5.83 13.31
C LYS A 103 -3.83 7.09 13.59
N PRO A 104 -3.93 7.66 14.80
CA PRO A 104 -3.12 8.81 15.21
C PRO A 104 -1.60 8.58 15.15
N ASP A 105 -1.13 7.33 15.19
CA ASP A 105 0.28 6.97 15.04
C ASP A 105 0.76 6.95 13.57
N GLY A 106 -0.12 7.29 12.63
CA GLY A 106 0.13 7.28 11.19
C GLY A 106 -0.07 5.93 10.52
N SER A 107 -0.44 4.88 11.25
CA SER A 107 -0.76 3.58 10.68
C SER A 107 -2.05 3.66 9.87
N LEU A 108 -2.01 3.19 8.62
CA LEU A 108 -3.13 3.15 7.70
C LEU A 108 -3.51 1.68 7.43
N VAL A 109 -4.80 1.40 7.40
CA VAL A 109 -5.35 0.19 6.81
C VAL A 109 -6.36 0.62 5.76
N GLN A 110 -6.33 0.01 4.58
CA GLN A 110 -7.32 0.24 3.54
C GLN A 110 -7.70 -1.06 2.85
N GLU A 111 -8.97 -1.17 2.46
CA GLU A 111 -9.54 -2.35 1.83
C GLU A 111 -10.64 -1.97 0.85
N GLY A 112 -10.88 -2.82 -0.13
CA GLY A 112 -11.98 -2.61 -1.06
C GLY A 112 -11.99 -3.59 -2.21
N THR A 113 -12.82 -3.27 -3.19
CA THR A 113 -13.02 -4.07 -4.39
C THR A 113 -12.44 -3.32 -5.58
N PHE A 114 -11.63 -4.02 -6.37
CA PHE A 114 -11.05 -3.50 -7.60
C PHE A 114 -11.82 -4.09 -8.78
N THR A 115 -12.05 -3.27 -9.78
CA THR A 115 -12.74 -3.66 -11.01
C THR A 115 -11.90 -3.23 -12.20
N ALA A 116 -11.70 -4.14 -13.14
CA ALA A 116 -11.07 -3.79 -14.41
C ALA A 116 -11.91 -2.74 -15.14
N THR A 117 -11.29 -1.74 -15.76
CA THR A 117 -12.03 -0.67 -16.45
C THR A 117 -12.86 -1.18 -17.63
N ASP A 118 -12.44 -2.29 -18.24
CA ASP A 118 -13.15 -3.02 -19.29
C ASP A 118 -14.19 -4.03 -18.75
N HIS A 119 -14.36 -4.09 -17.42
CA HIS A 119 -15.25 -5.01 -16.70
C HIS A 119 -14.93 -6.49 -16.94
N SER A 120 -13.71 -6.83 -17.36
CA SER A 120 -13.29 -8.21 -17.60
C SER A 120 -13.17 -9.04 -16.32
N TYR A 121 -12.86 -8.41 -15.17
CA TYR A 121 -12.83 -9.07 -13.87
C TYR A 121 -13.09 -8.11 -12.70
N THR A 122 -13.38 -8.70 -11.55
CA THR A 122 -13.42 -8.06 -10.24
C THR A 122 -12.49 -8.77 -9.26
N LEU A 123 -11.84 -8.00 -8.39
CA LEU A 123 -10.92 -8.48 -7.36
C LEU A 123 -11.46 -8.06 -5.99
N THR A 124 -11.67 -9.03 -5.12
CA THR A 124 -12.17 -8.84 -3.74
C THR A 124 -11.19 -9.40 -2.72
N GLY A 125 -11.35 -8.98 -1.46
CA GLY A 125 -10.44 -9.34 -0.37
C GLY A 125 -9.09 -8.62 -0.41
N ALA A 126 -8.95 -7.62 -1.28
CA ALA A 126 -7.76 -6.80 -1.37
C ALA A 126 -7.68 -5.86 -0.16
N ARG A 127 -6.63 -6.04 0.63
CA ARG A 127 -6.33 -5.23 1.82
C ARG A 127 -4.87 -4.79 1.76
N MET A 128 -4.65 -3.53 2.11
CA MET A 128 -3.32 -2.92 2.19
C MET A 128 -3.16 -2.26 3.56
N ILE A 129 -1.96 -2.40 4.10
CA ILE A 129 -1.52 -1.65 5.28
C ILE A 129 -0.54 -0.58 4.83
N GLY A 130 -0.38 0.46 5.63
CA GLY A 130 0.59 1.50 5.34
C GLY A 130 0.96 2.33 6.54
N GLN A 131 1.92 3.23 6.31
CA GLN A 131 2.39 4.21 7.27
C GLN A 131 2.49 5.55 6.56
N ILE A 132 1.84 6.58 7.12
CA ILE A 132 2.01 7.95 6.65
C ILE A 132 3.14 8.65 7.43
N ASP A 133 3.90 9.49 6.73
CA ASP A 133 4.89 10.36 7.36
C ASP A 133 4.21 11.45 8.21
N ALA A 134 5.00 12.08 9.08
CA ALA A 134 4.51 13.14 9.97
C ALA A 134 3.96 14.36 9.19
N GLN A 135 4.42 14.56 7.95
CA GLN A 135 4.00 15.65 7.06
C GLN A 135 2.72 15.31 6.27
N GLY A 136 2.18 14.10 6.40
CA GLY A 136 1.02 13.66 5.65
C GLY A 136 1.22 13.61 4.14
N SER A 137 2.47 13.58 3.66
CA SER A 137 2.87 13.75 2.26
C SER A 137 3.34 12.45 1.61
N VAL A 138 3.82 11.49 2.38
CA VAL A 138 4.31 10.20 1.86
C VAL A 138 3.65 9.06 2.62
N LEU A 139 3.16 8.08 1.87
CA LEU A 139 2.63 6.82 2.36
C LEU A 139 3.55 5.70 1.92
N THR A 140 3.98 4.88 2.88
CA THR A 140 4.52 3.55 2.58
C THR A 140 3.37 2.57 2.61
N LEU A 141 3.25 1.72 1.60
CA LEU A 141 2.17 0.75 1.44
C LEU A 141 2.73 -0.66 1.39
N GLY A 142 2.01 -1.61 1.98
CA GLY A 142 2.35 -3.03 1.97
C GLY A 142 1.12 -3.93 2.08
N ALA A 143 1.29 -5.21 1.77
CA ALA A 143 0.27 -6.20 2.08
C ALA A 143 0.29 -6.57 3.58
N PRO A 144 -0.85 -7.01 4.14
CA PRO A 144 -0.90 -7.58 5.48
C PRO A 144 0.07 -8.76 5.65
N ILE A 145 0.54 -8.94 6.89
CA ILE A 145 1.30 -10.11 7.32
C ILE A 145 0.53 -10.74 8.49
N PRO A 146 0.08 -12.01 8.37
CA PRO A 146 0.23 -12.90 7.23
C PRO A 146 -0.55 -12.43 5.98
N PRO A 147 -0.14 -12.88 4.77
CA PRO A 147 -0.85 -12.51 3.54
C PRO A 147 -2.29 -13.01 3.59
N GLU A 148 -3.21 -12.13 3.20
CA GLU A 148 -4.63 -12.45 3.10
C GLU A 148 -4.97 -12.98 1.71
N LYS A 149 -6.08 -13.72 1.64
CA LYS A 149 -6.54 -14.31 0.39
C LYS A 149 -7.32 -13.28 -0.41
N GLU A 150 -6.93 -13.12 -1.67
CA GLU A 150 -7.65 -12.33 -2.65
C GLU A 150 -8.38 -13.24 -3.64
N THR A 151 -9.54 -12.81 -4.13
CA THR A 151 -10.35 -13.56 -5.10
C THR A 151 -10.56 -12.74 -6.36
N VAL A 152 -10.18 -13.30 -7.50
CA VAL A 152 -10.45 -12.73 -8.83
C VAL A 152 -11.63 -13.48 -9.44
N THR A 153 -12.67 -12.75 -9.82
CA THR A 153 -13.83 -13.26 -10.55
C THR A 153 -13.85 -12.64 -11.93
N THR A 154 -13.76 -13.46 -12.97
CA THR A 154 -13.83 -13.02 -14.37
C THR A 154 -15.29 -12.88 -14.82
N SER A 155 -15.54 -12.04 -15.82
CA SER A 155 -16.87 -11.87 -16.42
C SER A 155 -17.44 -13.16 -17.03
N GLY A 156 -16.57 -14.10 -17.41
CA GLY A 156 -16.94 -15.45 -17.86
C GLY A 156 -17.29 -16.43 -16.73
N GLY A 157 -17.30 -15.99 -15.47
CA GLY A 157 -17.64 -16.81 -14.30
C GLY A 157 -16.48 -17.64 -13.73
N GLY A 158 -15.27 -17.50 -14.28
CA GLY A 158 -14.07 -18.12 -13.72
C GLY A 158 -13.66 -17.45 -12.41
N ILE A 159 -13.32 -18.25 -11.40
CA ILE A 159 -12.89 -17.80 -10.07
C ILE A 159 -11.46 -18.31 -9.82
N ALA A 160 -10.57 -17.41 -9.43
CA ALA A 160 -9.20 -17.74 -9.01
C ALA A 160 -8.89 -17.10 -7.65
N GLN A 161 -8.05 -17.76 -6.86
CA GLN A 161 -7.67 -17.30 -5.52
C GLN A 161 -6.16 -17.16 -5.43
N TYR A 162 -5.71 -16.07 -4.79
CA TYR A 162 -4.30 -15.74 -4.68
C TYR A 162 -3.93 -15.35 -3.25
N PHE A 163 -2.72 -15.70 -2.83
CA PHE A 163 -2.04 -15.02 -1.73
C PHE A 163 -1.08 -14.00 -2.30
N CYS A 164 -1.26 -12.74 -1.92
CA CYS A 164 -0.46 -11.65 -2.48
C CYS A 164 0.34 -10.92 -1.40
N GLY A 165 1.63 -10.72 -1.69
CA GLY A 165 2.45 -9.70 -1.06
C GLY A 165 2.45 -8.44 -1.92
N ALA A 166 2.50 -7.27 -1.29
CA ALA A 166 2.59 -5.98 -1.96
C ALA A 166 3.55 -5.06 -1.22
N SER A 167 4.21 -4.18 -1.95
CA SER A 167 5.02 -3.10 -1.38
C SER A 167 5.06 -1.91 -2.33
N GLY A 168 5.12 -0.70 -1.78
CA GLY A 168 5.32 0.49 -2.59
C GLY A 168 5.14 1.78 -1.82
N THR A 169 5.10 2.88 -2.55
CA THR A 169 5.01 4.21 -1.98
C THR A 169 4.00 5.06 -2.73
N ALA A 170 3.28 5.90 -2.01
CA ALA A 170 2.43 6.95 -2.58
C ALA A 170 2.90 8.32 -2.09
N VAL A 171 3.02 9.28 -3.01
CA VAL A 171 3.45 10.65 -2.72
C VAL A 171 2.32 11.61 -3.06
N ARG A 172 2.00 12.49 -2.12
CA ARG A 172 0.99 13.53 -2.27
C ARG A 172 1.37 14.44 -3.43
N ILE A 173 0.42 14.67 -4.32
CA ILE A 173 0.54 15.65 -5.40
C ILE A 173 -0.37 16.85 -5.13
N ARG A 174 0.02 18.00 -5.68
CA ARG A 174 -0.71 19.28 -5.53
C ARG A 174 -1.78 19.43 -6.59
#